data_AF-A0A392VZS2-F1
#
_entry.id   AF-A0A392VZS2-F1
#
_cell.length_a   1.000
_cell.length_b   1.000
_cell.length_c   1.000
_cell.angle_alpha   90.00
_cell.angle_beta   90.00
_cell.angle_gamma   90.00
#
_symmetry.space_group_name_H-M   'P 1'
#
loop_
_entity.id
_entity.type
_entity.pdbx_description
1 polymer ?
#
loop_
_entity_poly.entity_id
_entity_poly.type
_entity_poly.pdbx_seq_one_letter_code
_entity_poly.pdbx_strand_id
1 'polypeptide(L)' 'MTTAPVLTLPDAKEPFVVYSDASKMGFGGVLMQS' A
#
# COMPACT_ATOMS: atom_id res chain seq x y z
N MET A 1 16.07 -12.28 -8.76
CA MET A 1 14.80 -12.91 -8.34
C MET A 1 13.82 -11.81 -8.02
N THR A 2 12.83 -11.58 -8.87
CA THR A 2 11.70 -10.71 -8.54
C THR A 2 10.52 -11.60 -8.23
N THR A 3 10.28 -11.86 -6.95
CA THR A 3 9.01 -12.44 -6.51
C THR A 3 7.98 -11.33 -6.65
N ALA A 4 6.97 -11.53 -7.50
CA ALA A 4 5.83 -10.62 -7.53
C ALA A 4 5.28 -10.55 -6.09
N PRO A 5 4.99 -9.36 -5.54
CA PRO A 5 4.43 -9.27 -4.21
C PRO A 5 3.13 -10.07 -4.21
N VAL A 6 3.16 -11.23 -3.55
CA VAL A 6 1.96 -12.01 -3.32
C VAL A 6 1.08 -11.11 -2.47
N LEU A 7 -0.15 -10.85 -2.91
CA LEU A 7 -1.21 -10.29 -2.07
C LEU A 7 -1.37 -11.23 -0.88
N THR A 8 -0.55 -11.05 0.15
CA THR A 8 -0.68 -11.72 1.42
C THR A 8 -2.04 -11.36 1.99
N LEU A 9 -2.74 -12.34 2.55
CA LEU A 9 -3.99 -12.06 3.23
C LEU A 9 -3.72 -11.02 4.32
N PRO A 10 -4.45 -9.89 4.34
CA PRO A 10 -4.21 -8.87 5.33
C PRO A 10 -4.51 -9.39 6.72
N ASP A 11 -3.70 -9.00 7.71
CA ASP A 11 -4.02 -9.27 9.10
C ASP A 11 -5.24 -8.44 9.52
N ALA A 12 -6.32 -9.10 9.94
CA ALA A 12 -7.55 -8.44 10.38
C ALA A 12 -7.37 -7.64 11.68
N LYS A 13 -6.26 -7.83 12.40
CA LYS A 13 -5.95 -7.13 13.66
C LYS A 13 -5.16 -5.86 13.42
N GLU A 14 -4.45 -5.76 12.31
CA GLU A 14 -3.61 -4.60 12.00
C GLU A 14 -4.42 -3.54 11.23
N PRO A 15 -4.34 -2.26 11.63
CA PRO A 15 -5.01 -1.20 10.91
C PRO A 15 -4.35 -0.99 9.54
N PHE A 16 -5.16 -0.51 8.60
CA PHE A 16 -4.64 -0.01 7.34
C PHE A 16 -4.34 1.49 7.44
N VAL A 17 -3.18 1.87 6.91
CA VAL A 17 -2.73 3.25 6.78
C VAL A 17 -2.69 3.60 5.30
N VAL A 18 -3.29 4.74 4.95
CA VAL A 18 -3.23 5.30 3.60
C VAL A 18 -2.05 6.25 3.52
N TYR A 19 -1.12 5.97 2.63
CA TYR A 19 -0.09 6.92 2.23
C TYR A 19 -0.49 7.50 0.88
N SER A 20 -0.47 8.83 0.78
CA SER A 20 -0.81 9.54 -0.44
C SER A 20 0.27 10.55 -0.76
N ASP A 21 0.66 10.61 -2.02
CA ASP A 21 1.60 11.59 -2.54
C ASP A 21 1.03 12.24 -3.80
N ALA A 22 1.25 13.55 -3.92
CA ALA A 22 0.75 14.35 -5.02
C ALA A 22 1.88 15.15 -5.64
N SER A 23 1.93 15.15 -6.96
CA SER A 23 2.82 15.98 -7.76
C SER A 23 2.01 16.89 -8.69
N LYS A 24 2.68 17.84 -9.33
CA LYS A 24 2.05 18.68 -10.37
C LYS A 24 1.44 17.88 -11.53
N MET A 25 1.91 16.65 -11.75
CA MET A 25 1.51 15.83 -12.91
C MET A 25 0.58 14.67 -12.53
N GLY A 26 0.36 14.40 -11.24
CA GLY A 26 -0.48 13.28 -10.84
C GLY A 26 -0.52 13.04 -9.34
N PHE A 27 -1.47 12.19 -8.95
CA PHE A 27 -1.73 11.77 -7.58
C PHE A 27 -1.61 10.26 -7.47
N GLY A 28 -0.96 9.78 -6.41
CA GLY A 28 -0.82 8.36 -6.10
C GLY A 28 -1.13 8.08 -4.64
N GLY A 29 -1.72 6.91 -4.38
CA GLY A 29 -1.99 6.45 -3.02
C GLY A 29 -1.72 4.95 -2.89
N VAL A 30 -1.26 4.54 -1.71
CA VAL A 30 -1.06 3.14 -1.33
C VAL A 30 -1.68 2.85 0.02
N LEU A 31 -2.32 1.69 0.14
CA LEU A 31 -2.83 1.15 1.40
C LEU A 31 -1.77 0.17 1.94
N MET A 32 -1.32 0.36 3.17
CA MET A 32 -0.34 -0.49 3.83
C MET A 32 -0.81 -0.88 5.23
N GLN A 33 -0.48 -2.07 5.71
CA GLN A 33 -0.72 -2.47 7.10
C GLN A 33 0.46 -2.00 7.96
N SER A 34 0.18 -1.54 9.20
CA SER A 34 1.20 -1.07 10.15
C SER A 34 1.98 -2.20 10.81
#